data_AF-A0A2G6Y5A6-F1
#
_entry.id   AF-A0A2G6Y5A6-F1
#
_cell.length_a   1.000
_cell.length_b   1.000
_cell.length_c   1.000
_cell.angle_alpha   90.00
_cell.angle_beta   90.00
_cell.angle_gamma   90.00
#
_symmetry.space_group_name_H-M   'P 1'
#
loop_
_entity.id
_entity.type
_entity.pdbx_description
1 polymer ?
#
loop_
_entity_poly.entity_id
_entity_poly.type
_entity_poly.pdbx_seq_one_letter_code
_entity_poly.pdbx_strand_id
1 'polypeptide(L)'
;MSTTTTLDDAGHLRPLGSTPSAPLSSGAARAPAPAALEAPVHHPAPSKGDYSHYKVVPARHRARAVGTLFAAAVIALVLYSVFTNPRWGWGVFGEWFFAEPVLVGLGRTLLLTALGAVLGFTLGTALALARVSRSPLLAGLSWVFIWIFRSIPIIVLLLIINNLGYLYETLGVGVPFTDWTFFSYPTTQLISPFAAALIGLTLNQAAFASEIVRGGILAVDQGQLEAAAALGLPRRRQAFRIVLPQAMRSILPAGFNDIIGLAKGTSNVYILALPELFYTIQIIYRRNLEVIPLLMVATVWYLVILTVLSLAQHYIERHFSKGALRNPPPSLFSAIAQRLWPARPARGVLAPAQAVVQQPPAQPTAVPVVPRWTGNHSQGGEVTIHGVTKRYGDLQVLHGVTLTVQPGSVTVILGQSGSGKSTLLRTINHLERVDGGFIAIDGELIGYRQDADTLYELGEKDILRRRVDVGMVFQNFNLFPHLTVLENIIEAPIHVRGVPRTEAEALALELLDRVGLADKAHSYPRQLSGGQQQRVAIARALALKPKVLLFDEPTSALDPELVGEVLDVIKELARSGTTLVIVTHEIGFAREVADTVVFMERGRILETGSPAKVFNQPDHPRTAEFLAKVL
;
A
#
# COMPACT_ATOMS: atom_id res chain seq x y z
N MET A 1 19.64 -8.37 -65.34
CA MET A 1 20.89 -9.14 -65.40
C MET A 1 21.01 -9.85 -64.06
N SER A 2 20.44 -11.05 -63.93
CA SER A 2 21.11 -12.36 -64.17
C SER A 2 22.13 -12.63 -63.05
N THR A 3 22.15 -13.72 -62.27
CA THR A 3 21.66 -15.11 -62.42
C THR A 3 21.95 -15.83 -61.08
N THR A 4 20.99 -16.57 -60.49
CA THR A 4 20.97 -18.06 -60.33
C THR A 4 21.99 -18.62 -59.32
N THR A 5 21.62 -19.36 -58.28
CA THR A 5 21.47 -20.84 -58.33
C THR A 5 20.75 -21.40 -57.10
N THR A 6 19.79 -22.29 -57.37
CA THR A 6 19.03 -23.20 -56.50
C THR A 6 19.75 -24.54 -56.33
N LEU A 7 19.47 -25.25 -55.23
CA LEU A 7 19.47 -26.72 -55.21
C LEU A 7 18.47 -27.24 -54.17
N ASP A 8 17.47 -27.96 -54.69
CA ASP A 8 16.55 -28.88 -54.02
C ASP A 8 17.10 -30.31 -54.18
N ASP A 9 16.69 -31.21 -53.28
CA ASP A 9 16.47 -32.65 -53.51
C ASP A 9 15.84 -33.20 -52.22
N ALA A 10 14.84 -34.07 -52.14
CA ALA A 10 13.94 -34.79 -53.04
C ALA A 10 12.89 -35.41 -52.06
N GLY A 11 11.67 -35.82 -52.37
CA GLY A 11 10.95 -36.04 -53.61
C GLY A 11 9.70 -36.86 -53.27
N HIS A 12 8.54 -36.50 -53.84
CA HIS A 12 7.72 -37.38 -54.68
C HIS A 12 6.33 -36.79 -54.96
N LEU A 13 5.87 -37.06 -56.18
CA LEU A 13 4.76 -36.42 -56.90
C LEU A 13 3.69 -37.47 -57.29
N ARG A 14 2.40 -37.08 -57.12
CA ARG A 14 1.24 -37.19 -58.05
C ARG A 14 0.70 -38.58 -58.49
N PRO A 15 -0.54 -38.75 -59.04
CA PRO A 15 -1.26 -37.81 -59.93
C PRO A 15 -2.82 -37.68 -59.84
N LEU A 16 -3.35 -36.78 -60.69
CA LEU A 16 -4.76 -36.48 -60.99
C LEU A 16 -5.28 -37.34 -62.16
N GLY A 17 -6.59 -37.62 -62.19
CA GLY A 17 -7.32 -38.19 -63.34
C GLY A 17 -8.84 -38.03 -63.23
N SER A 18 -9.49 -37.74 -64.35
CA SER A 18 -10.88 -37.29 -64.57
C SER A 18 -11.89 -38.41 -64.90
N THR A 19 -13.17 -38.24 -64.46
CA THR A 19 -14.53 -38.66 -64.98
C THR A 19 -14.66 -39.88 -65.92
N PRO A 20 -15.73 -40.74 -65.86
CA PRO A 20 -17.14 -40.32 -66.13
C PRO A 20 -18.33 -41.16 -65.56
N SER A 21 -19.55 -40.62 -65.70
CA SER A 21 -20.88 -41.25 -66.01
C SER A 21 -21.51 -42.40 -65.17
N ALA A 22 -22.79 -42.17 -64.81
CA ALA A 22 -23.84 -43.11 -64.31
C ALA A 22 -24.18 -44.24 -65.34
N PRO A 23 -25.01 -45.31 -65.09
CA PRO A 23 -26.42 -45.19 -64.60
C PRO A 23 -27.08 -46.44 -63.91
N LEU A 24 -28.41 -46.33 -63.65
CA LEU A 24 -29.47 -47.38 -63.51
C LEU A 24 -29.61 -48.13 -62.15
N SER A 25 -30.70 -47.90 -61.38
CA SER A 25 -32.06 -48.52 -61.43
C SER A 25 -32.10 -49.88 -60.67
N SER A 26 -33.11 -50.31 -59.91
CA SER A 26 -34.53 -49.96 -59.80
C SER A 26 -35.16 -50.71 -58.61
N GLY A 27 -36.37 -50.28 -58.22
CA GLY A 27 -37.31 -51.05 -57.37
C GLY A 27 -37.97 -50.17 -56.29
N ALA A 28 -38.94 -49.30 -56.64
CA ALA A 28 -40.39 -49.60 -56.67
C ALA A 28 -40.92 -50.19 -55.35
N ALA A 29 -41.97 -49.70 -54.67
CA ALA A 29 -42.95 -48.65 -54.92
C ALA A 29 -43.77 -48.44 -53.63
N ARG A 30 -44.16 -47.19 -53.30
CA ARG A 30 -45.52 -46.74 -52.91
C ARG A 30 -45.48 -45.36 -52.23
N ALA A 31 -46.33 -44.46 -52.74
CA ALA A 31 -46.73 -43.20 -52.13
C ALA A 31 -48.04 -43.39 -51.31
N PRO A 32 -48.63 -42.34 -50.70
CA PRO A 32 -48.23 -41.74 -49.42
C PRO A 32 -49.41 -41.71 -48.40
N ALA A 33 -49.14 -41.43 -47.12
CA ALA A 33 -50.15 -41.06 -46.12
C ALA A 33 -49.58 -40.00 -45.15
N PRO A 34 -50.43 -39.13 -44.58
CA PRO A 34 -50.11 -37.72 -44.36
C PRO A 34 -49.43 -37.40 -43.02
N ALA A 35 -48.87 -36.19 -42.98
CA ALA A 35 -48.15 -35.57 -41.88
C ALA A 35 -48.80 -35.73 -40.49
N ALA A 36 -48.05 -36.30 -39.57
CA ALA A 36 -48.25 -36.09 -38.14
C ALA A 36 -47.56 -34.78 -37.75
N LEU A 37 -48.35 -33.82 -37.27
CA LEU A 37 -47.87 -32.60 -36.62
C LEU A 37 -46.97 -32.97 -35.44
N GLU A 38 -45.68 -32.67 -35.53
CA GLU A 38 -44.79 -32.64 -34.36
C GLU A 38 -45.28 -31.53 -33.42
N ALA A 39 -45.60 -31.92 -32.20
CA ALA A 39 -45.92 -31.00 -31.11
C ALA A 39 -44.73 -30.06 -30.86
N PRO A 40 -44.96 -28.78 -30.54
CA PRO A 40 -43.88 -27.87 -30.23
C PRO A 40 -43.16 -28.37 -28.98
N VAL A 41 -41.86 -28.65 -29.13
CA VAL A 41 -40.96 -28.92 -28.01
C VAL A 41 -40.98 -27.70 -27.10
N HIS A 42 -41.69 -27.82 -25.98
CA HIS A 42 -41.62 -26.85 -24.90
C HIS A 42 -40.18 -26.87 -24.37
N HIS A 43 -39.35 -25.91 -24.78
CA HIS A 43 -38.19 -25.55 -23.99
C HIS A 43 -38.70 -25.05 -22.63
N PRO A 44 -38.39 -25.72 -21.52
CA PRO A 44 -38.69 -25.15 -20.22
C PRO A 44 -37.94 -23.83 -20.11
N ALA A 45 -38.63 -22.78 -19.63
CA ALA A 45 -37.99 -21.51 -19.32
C ALA A 45 -36.75 -21.79 -18.43
N PRO A 46 -35.60 -21.13 -18.68
CA PRO A 46 -34.39 -21.41 -17.93
C PRO A 46 -34.66 -21.22 -16.44
N SER A 47 -34.40 -22.26 -15.65
CA SER A 47 -34.42 -22.18 -14.20
C SER A 47 -33.42 -21.10 -13.76
N LYS A 48 -33.89 -20.10 -13.02
CA LYS A 48 -32.99 -19.17 -12.30
C LYS A 48 -31.99 -20.02 -11.50
N GLY A 49 -30.71 -20.05 -11.89
CA GLY A 49 -29.71 -20.79 -11.10
C GLY A 49 -28.56 -21.45 -11.85
N ASP A 50 -28.69 -21.81 -13.13
CA ASP A 50 -27.57 -22.41 -13.86
C ASP A 50 -26.81 -21.34 -14.65
N TYR A 51 -25.66 -20.90 -14.09
CA TYR A 51 -24.78 -19.93 -14.75
C TYR A 51 -23.41 -20.51 -15.13
N SER A 52 -23.30 -21.84 -15.20
CA SER A 52 -22.04 -22.54 -15.48
C SER A 52 -21.48 -22.31 -16.89
N HIS A 53 -22.33 -21.95 -17.87
CA HIS A 53 -21.96 -21.71 -19.26
C HIS A 53 -21.67 -20.24 -19.64
N TYR A 54 -21.78 -19.30 -18.69
CA TYR A 54 -21.78 -17.87 -19.01
C TYR A 54 -20.36 -17.31 -19.14
N LYS A 55 -20.12 -16.54 -20.21
CA LYS A 55 -18.85 -15.87 -20.44
C LYS A 55 -18.71 -14.62 -19.55
N VAL A 56 -17.62 -14.51 -18.80
CA VAL A 56 -17.34 -13.30 -17.99
C VAL A 56 -16.67 -12.22 -18.84
N VAL A 57 -17.24 -11.01 -18.84
CA VAL A 57 -16.70 -9.85 -19.56
C VAL A 57 -16.37 -8.73 -18.56
N PRO A 58 -15.12 -8.20 -18.55
CA PRO A 58 -14.74 -7.16 -17.61
C PRO A 58 -15.45 -5.83 -17.90
N ALA A 59 -15.61 -5.01 -16.86
CA ALA A 59 -16.28 -3.72 -16.97
C ALA A 59 -15.57 -2.79 -17.96
N ARG A 60 -16.32 -2.16 -18.87
CA ARG A 60 -15.77 -1.18 -19.82
C ARG A 60 -15.60 0.19 -19.16
N HIS A 61 -14.37 0.66 -19.02
CA HIS A 61 -14.06 1.99 -18.50
C HIS A 61 -14.00 3.04 -19.61
N ARG A 62 -15.14 3.56 -20.08
CA ARG A 62 -15.21 4.56 -21.19
C ARG A 62 -14.39 5.83 -20.91
N ALA A 63 -14.35 6.30 -19.66
CA ALA A 63 -13.54 7.46 -19.28
C ALA A 63 -12.03 7.21 -19.46
N ARG A 64 -11.56 5.97 -19.24
CA ARG A 64 -10.16 5.61 -19.54
C ARG A 64 -9.90 5.67 -21.04
N ALA A 65 -10.81 5.16 -21.88
CA ALA A 65 -10.65 5.22 -23.32
C ALA A 65 -10.64 6.66 -23.86
N VAL A 66 -11.53 7.53 -23.38
CA VAL A 66 -11.53 8.96 -23.71
C VAL A 66 -10.23 9.63 -23.22
N GLY A 67 -9.80 9.33 -21.99
CA GLY A 67 -8.53 9.81 -21.46
C GLY A 67 -7.33 9.36 -22.29
N THR A 68 -7.31 8.11 -22.75
CA THR A 68 -6.27 7.56 -23.63
C THR A 68 -6.28 8.26 -24.99
N LEU A 69 -7.46 8.45 -25.59
CA LEU A 69 -7.59 9.15 -26.88
C LEU A 69 -7.13 10.61 -26.76
N PHE A 70 -7.54 11.30 -25.70
CA PHE A 70 -7.12 12.67 -25.41
C PHE A 70 -5.61 12.75 -25.18
N ALA A 71 -5.03 11.86 -24.38
CA ALA A 71 -3.59 11.81 -24.17
C ALA A 71 -2.84 11.53 -25.48
N ALA A 72 -3.34 10.60 -26.30
CA ALA A 72 -2.77 10.32 -27.62
C ALA A 72 -2.86 11.53 -28.56
N ALA A 73 -3.97 12.28 -28.55
CA ALA A 73 -4.13 13.50 -29.33
C ALA A 73 -3.18 14.62 -28.87
N VAL A 74 -3.02 14.81 -27.55
CA VAL A 74 -2.05 15.78 -27.00
C VAL A 74 -0.62 15.39 -27.37
N ILE A 75 -0.25 14.10 -27.25
CA ILE A 75 1.06 13.61 -27.67
C ILE A 75 1.24 13.84 -29.18
N ALA A 76 0.25 13.50 -30.01
CA ALA A 76 0.31 13.70 -31.46
C ALA A 76 0.45 15.18 -31.83
N LEU A 77 -0.25 16.09 -31.14
CA LEU A 77 -0.13 17.53 -31.35
C LEU A 77 1.26 18.05 -30.99
N VAL A 78 1.81 17.60 -29.85
CA VAL A 78 3.17 17.94 -29.44
C VAL A 78 4.18 17.40 -30.45
N LEU A 79 4.10 16.14 -30.84
CA LEU A 79 4.99 15.53 -31.83
C LEU A 79 4.87 16.22 -33.20
N TYR A 80 3.65 16.54 -33.64
CA TYR A 80 3.43 17.29 -34.87
C TYR A 80 4.14 18.65 -34.81
N SER A 81 3.93 19.43 -33.74
CA SER A 81 4.63 20.70 -33.55
C SER A 81 6.16 20.52 -33.51
N VAL A 82 6.65 19.53 -32.79
CA VAL A 82 8.09 19.22 -32.68
C VAL A 82 8.70 18.91 -34.04
N PHE A 83 8.06 18.09 -34.87
CA PHE A 83 8.63 17.67 -36.16
C PHE A 83 8.35 18.61 -37.34
N THR A 84 7.19 19.28 -37.39
CA THR A 84 6.79 20.08 -38.56
C THR A 84 7.06 21.57 -38.40
N ASN A 85 7.19 22.09 -37.18
CA ASN A 85 7.42 23.51 -36.98
C ASN A 85 8.88 23.87 -37.29
N PRO A 86 9.15 24.66 -38.35
CA PRO A 86 10.52 24.98 -38.77
C PRO A 86 11.29 25.80 -37.71
N ARG A 87 10.59 26.42 -36.76
CA ARG A 87 11.21 27.17 -35.65
C ARG A 87 12.03 26.30 -34.70
N TRP A 88 11.82 24.98 -34.66
CA TRP A 88 12.69 24.07 -33.90
C TRP A 88 14.08 23.94 -34.52
N GLY A 89 14.24 24.20 -35.82
CA GLY A 89 15.55 24.29 -36.45
C GLY A 89 16.36 22.98 -36.44
N TRP A 90 15.74 21.83 -36.73
CA TRP A 90 16.39 20.51 -36.68
C TRP A 90 17.69 20.39 -37.50
N GLY A 91 17.80 21.13 -38.61
CA GLY A 91 19.05 21.20 -39.39
C GLY A 91 20.20 21.81 -38.58
N VAL A 92 19.96 22.97 -37.95
CA VAL A 92 20.93 23.65 -37.08
C VAL A 92 21.24 22.80 -35.85
N PHE A 93 20.22 22.15 -35.26
CA PHE A 93 20.44 21.22 -34.16
C PHE A 93 21.44 20.12 -34.54
N GLY A 94 21.24 19.46 -35.69
CA GLY A 94 22.12 18.37 -36.14
C GLY A 94 23.56 18.81 -36.35
N GLU A 95 23.78 20.01 -36.88
CA GLU A 95 25.11 20.60 -37.08
C GLU A 95 25.86 20.82 -35.76
N TRP A 96 25.19 21.33 -34.73
CA TRP A 96 25.83 21.69 -33.45
C TRP A 96 25.81 20.58 -32.40
N PHE A 97 24.96 19.57 -32.54
CA PHE A 97 24.80 18.51 -31.54
C PHE A 97 26.09 17.74 -31.23
N PHE A 98 26.91 17.50 -32.27
CA PHE A 98 28.20 16.83 -32.15
C PHE A 98 29.40 17.79 -32.20
N ALA A 99 29.17 19.10 -32.07
CA ALA A 99 30.26 20.07 -32.07
C ALA A 99 31.18 19.87 -30.86
N GLU A 100 32.49 19.96 -31.07
CA GLU A 100 33.50 19.72 -30.03
C GLU A 100 33.27 20.56 -28.74
N PRO A 101 32.95 21.87 -28.79
CA PRO A 101 32.66 22.64 -27.58
C PRO A 101 31.45 22.10 -26.79
N VAL A 102 30.42 21.57 -27.48
CA VAL A 102 29.22 20.99 -26.87
C VAL A 102 29.55 19.67 -26.20
N LEU A 103 30.33 18.80 -26.85
CA LEU A 103 30.77 17.53 -26.29
C LEU A 103 31.71 17.70 -25.08
N VAL A 104 32.61 18.70 -25.13
CA VAL A 104 33.46 19.05 -23.98
C VAL A 104 32.62 19.59 -22.82
N GLY A 105 31.62 20.43 -23.09
CA GLY A 105 30.66 20.90 -22.08
C GLY A 105 29.87 19.75 -21.45
N LEU A 106 29.32 18.85 -22.28
CA LEU A 106 28.64 17.64 -21.84
C LEU A 106 29.53 16.77 -20.93
N GLY A 107 30.79 16.56 -21.32
CA GLY A 107 31.76 15.82 -20.52
C GLY A 107 31.97 16.44 -19.13
N ARG A 108 32.08 17.77 -19.04
CA ARG A 108 32.19 18.50 -17.76
C ARG A 108 30.95 18.37 -16.90
N THR A 109 29.76 18.47 -17.50
CA THR A 109 28.48 18.26 -16.81
C THR A 109 28.35 16.84 -16.25
N LEU A 110 28.68 15.82 -17.07
CA LEU A 110 28.65 14.42 -16.63
C LEU A 110 29.67 14.15 -15.53
N LEU A 111 30.88 14.71 -15.64
CA LEU A 111 31.91 14.60 -14.61
C LEU A 111 31.48 15.25 -13.30
N LEU A 112 30.96 16.48 -13.33
CA LEU A 112 30.44 17.18 -12.14
C LEU A 112 29.29 16.40 -11.50
N THR A 113 28.38 15.85 -12.31
CA THR A 113 27.27 15.04 -11.83
C THR A 113 27.78 13.76 -11.17
N ALA A 114 28.72 13.04 -11.80
CA ALA A 114 29.26 11.81 -11.26
C ALA A 114 30.04 12.04 -9.97
N LEU A 115 30.94 13.03 -9.93
CA LEU A 115 31.71 13.37 -8.75
C LEU A 115 30.80 13.91 -7.63
N GLY A 116 29.87 14.81 -7.94
CA GLY A 116 28.92 15.35 -6.98
C GLY A 116 27.99 14.28 -6.42
N ALA A 117 27.55 13.31 -7.24
CA ALA A 117 26.77 12.18 -6.78
C ALA A 117 27.58 11.28 -5.84
N VAL A 118 28.79 10.87 -6.23
CA VAL A 118 29.63 9.99 -5.40
C VAL A 118 30.00 10.68 -4.08
N LEU A 119 30.55 11.88 -4.12
CA LEU A 119 30.95 12.62 -2.92
C LEU A 119 29.74 12.99 -2.06
N GLY A 120 28.66 13.44 -2.69
CA GLY A 120 27.42 13.83 -2.04
C GLY A 120 26.74 12.66 -1.33
N PHE A 121 26.59 11.49 -1.97
CA PHE A 121 26.02 10.31 -1.31
C PHE A 121 26.90 9.74 -0.21
N THR A 122 28.23 9.80 -0.39
CA THR A 122 29.17 9.34 0.63
C THR A 122 29.07 10.22 1.88
N LEU A 123 29.13 11.55 1.72
CA LEU A 123 28.95 12.50 2.81
C LEU A 123 27.53 12.42 3.40
N GLY A 124 26.51 12.32 2.54
CA GLY A 124 25.10 12.19 2.94
C GLY A 124 24.85 10.95 3.78
N THR A 125 25.45 9.81 3.44
CA THR A 125 25.35 8.59 4.24
C THR A 125 26.03 8.74 5.60
N ALA A 126 27.21 9.37 5.65
CA ALA A 126 27.88 9.67 6.92
C ALA A 126 27.02 10.59 7.80
N LEU A 127 26.41 11.63 7.22
CA LEU A 127 25.49 12.53 7.91
C LEU A 127 24.22 11.82 8.38
N ALA A 128 23.66 10.91 7.59
CA ALA A 128 22.48 10.13 7.95
C ALA A 128 22.77 9.22 9.16
N LEU A 129 23.92 8.54 9.16
CA LEU A 129 24.37 7.73 10.29
C LEU A 129 24.64 8.59 11.53
N ALA A 130 25.26 9.77 11.37
CA ALA A 130 25.44 10.72 12.45
C ALA A 130 24.10 11.19 13.04
N ARG A 131 23.07 11.34 12.19
CA ARG A 131 21.71 11.73 12.58
C ARG A 131 21.00 10.70 13.45
N VAL A 132 21.21 9.41 13.15
CA VAL A 132 20.60 8.28 13.87
C VAL A 132 21.46 7.84 15.06
N SER A 133 22.66 8.42 15.21
CA SER A 133 23.55 8.16 16.34
C SER A 133 22.93 8.62 17.66
N ARG A 134 23.30 7.92 18.75
CA ARG A 134 22.93 8.30 20.12
C ARG A 134 23.68 9.54 20.62
N SER A 135 24.75 9.96 19.94
CA SER A 135 25.53 11.13 20.31
C SER A 135 24.79 12.43 19.95
N PRO A 136 24.41 13.27 20.93
CA PRO A 136 23.67 14.50 20.66
C PRO A 136 24.49 15.50 19.85
N LEU A 137 25.82 15.49 19.99
CA LEU A 137 26.71 16.35 19.21
C LEU A 137 26.70 15.97 17.72
N LEU A 138 26.87 14.69 17.41
CA LEU A 138 26.87 14.20 16.02
C LEU A 138 25.51 14.40 15.37
N ALA A 139 24.43 14.09 16.09
CA ALA A 139 23.07 14.30 15.60
C ALA A 139 22.76 15.79 15.40
N GLY A 140 23.23 16.66 16.30
CA GLY A 140 23.10 18.11 16.23
C GLY A 140 23.90 18.75 15.10
N LEU A 141 25.17 18.37 14.90
CA LEU A 141 25.99 18.85 13.78
C LEU A 141 25.42 18.41 12.44
N SER A 142 25.00 17.15 12.32
CA SER A 142 24.29 16.66 11.14
C SER A 142 22.96 17.40 10.92
N TRP A 143 22.23 17.75 12.00
CA TRP A 143 21.04 18.60 11.93
C TRP A 143 21.32 19.93 11.27
N VAL A 144 22.32 20.64 11.81
CA VAL A 144 22.67 21.99 11.38
C VAL A 144 23.14 21.96 9.92
N PHE A 145 24.00 21.01 9.56
CA PHE A 145 24.46 20.84 8.18
C PHE A 145 23.29 20.66 7.22
N ILE A 146 22.42 19.68 7.47
CA ILE A 146 21.32 19.34 6.57
C ILE A 146 20.36 20.54 6.47
N TRP A 147 20.04 21.17 7.60
CA TRP A 147 19.16 22.34 7.63
C TRP A 147 19.73 23.49 6.80
N ILE A 148 21.00 23.83 6.96
CA ILE A 148 21.65 24.91 6.21
C ILE A 148 21.68 24.60 4.71
N PHE A 149 22.30 23.50 4.30
CA PHE A 149 22.57 23.25 2.88
C PHE A 149 21.34 22.84 2.08
N ARG A 150 20.28 22.34 2.73
CA ARG A 150 18.97 22.13 2.09
C ARG A 150 18.18 23.43 1.94
N SER A 151 18.43 24.42 2.80
CA SER A 151 17.71 25.70 2.82
C SER A 151 18.39 26.79 1.99
N ILE A 152 19.67 26.64 1.63
CA ILE A 152 20.33 27.61 0.75
C ILE A 152 20.02 27.24 -0.71
N PRO A 153 19.47 28.15 -1.52
CA PRO A 153 19.31 27.91 -2.96
C PRO A 153 20.66 27.56 -3.58
N ILE A 154 20.69 26.54 -4.42
CA ILE A 154 21.95 26.01 -4.94
C ILE A 154 22.78 27.09 -5.65
N ILE A 155 22.14 28.01 -6.38
CA ILE A 155 22.81 29.14 -7.02
C ILE A 155 23.53 30.06 -6.02
N VAL A 156 22.89 30.37 -4.89
CA VAL A 156 23.46 31.21 -3.82
C VAL A 156 24.67 30.50 -3.21
N LEU A 157 24.53 29.20 -2.94
CA LEU A 157 25.63 28.38 -2.42
C LEU A 157 26.83 28.36 -3.38
N LEU A 158 26.58 28.12 -4.67
CA LEU A 158 27.62 28.10 -5.70
C LEU A 158 28.34 29.46 -5.78
N LEU A 159 27.59 30.57 -5.72
CA LEU A 159 28.16 31.92 -5.74
C LEU A 159 29.00 32.22 -4.50
N ILE A 160 28.53 31.85 -3.31
CA ILE A 160 29.29 32.04 -2.06
C ILE A 160 30.63 31.31 -2.14
N ILE A 161 30.62 30.05 -2.59
CA ILE A 161 31.85 29.26 -2.68
C ILE A 161 32.77 29.81 -3.76
N ASN A 162 32.26 30.20 -4.93
CA ASN A 162 33.07 30.78 -6.00
C ASN A 162 33.72 32.11 -5.59
N ASN A 163 33.09 32.88 -4.71
CA ASN A 163 33.58 34.16 -4.22
C ASN A 163 34.31 34.04 -2.87
N LEU A 164 34.67 32.84 -2.42
CA LEU A 164 35.30 32.62 -1.12
C LEU A 164 36.64 33.36 -0.98
N GLY A 165 37.35 33.59 -2.10
CA GLY A 165 38.59 34.36 -2.13
C GLY A 165 38.46 35.83 -1.73
N TYR A 166 37.24 36.40 -1.76
CA TYR A 166 36.98 37.73 -1.22
C TYR A 166 36.83 37.74 0.31
N LEU A 167 36.43 36.61 0.89
CA LEU A 167 36.25 36.47 2.35
C LEU A 167 37.56 36.04 3.02
N TYR A 168 38.34 35.20 2.34
CA TYR A 168 39.61 34.68 2.81
C TYR A 168 40.64 34.79 1.70
N GLU A 169 41.65 35.66 1.87
CA GLU A 169 42.72 35.86 0.88
C GLU A 169 43.56 34.57 0.70
N THR A 170 43.85 33.90 1.81
CA THR A 170 44.56 32.61 1.83
C THR A 170 43.82 31.58 2.68
N LEU A 171 43.74 30.34 2.19
CA LEU A 171 43.31 29.20 2.97
C LEU A 171 44.53 28.47 3.52
N GLY A 172 44.61 28.38 4.85
CA GLY A 172 45.67 27.66 5.53
C GLY A 172 45.14 26.54 6.43
N VAL A 173 45.87 25.44 6.48
CA VAL A 173 45.64 24.37 7.45
C VAL A 173 46.58 24.64 8.62
N GLY A 174 46.01 24.98 9.77
CA GLY A 174 46.72 25.33 10.99
C GLY A 174 46.06 24.74 12.22
N VAL A 175 46.66 24.97 13.39
CA VAL A 175 46.01 24.64 14.65
C VAL A 175 44.90 25.68 14.90
N PRO A 176 43.63 25.26 15.06
CA PRO A 176 42.53 26.18 15.27
C PRO A 176 42.79 27.13 16.45
N PHE A 177 42.44 28.40 16.30
CA PHE A 177 42.62 29.45 17.32
C PHE A 177 44.08 29.80 17.67
N THR A 178 45.02 29.49 16.77
CA THR A 178 46.44 29.89 16.88
C THR A 178 46.96 30.39 15.54
N ASP A 179 48.04 31.16 15.55
CA ASP A 179 48.68 31.70 14.33
C ASP A 179 49.56 30.66 13.59
N TRP A 180 49.65 29.44 14.12
CA TRP A 180 50.44 28.37 13.52
C TRP A 180 49.72 27.79 12.31
N THR A 181 50.24 28.10 11.12
CA THR A 181 49.79 27.55 9.84
C THR A 181 50.86 26.59 9.29
N PHE A 182 50.45 25.35 9.01
CA PHE A 182 51.35 24.35 8.41
C PHE A 182 51.53 24.59 6.91
N PHE A 183 50.46 25.01 6.24
CA PHE A 183 50.44 25.35 4.82
C PHE A 183 49.46 26.51 4.60
N SER A 184 49.76 27.41 3.67
CA SER A 184 48.88 28.51 3.26
C SER A 184 48.91 28.66 1.75
N TYR A 185 47.74 28.67 1.11
CA TYR A 185 47.60 28.80 -0.34
C TYR A 185 46.61 29.91 -0.69
N PRO A 186 46.83 30.66 -1.79
CA PRO A 186 45.88 31.66 -2.25
C PRO A 186 44.53 31.02 -2.58
N THR A 187 43.47 31.52 -1.95
CA THR A 187 42.12 30.94 -2.09
C THR A 187 41.62 30.99 -3.53
N THR A 188 41.98 32.05 -4.27
CA THR A 188 41.62 32.25 -5.68
C THR A 188 42.26 31.22 -6.63
N GLN A 189 43.41 30.65 -6.25
CA GLN A 189 44.05 29.58 -7.01
C GLN A 189 43.49 28.20 -6.64
N LEU A 190 43.07 28.03 -5.38
CA LEU A 190 42.55 26.78 -4.86
C LEU A 190 41.09 26.52 -5.30
N ILE A 191 40.27 27.57 -5.29
CA ILE A 191 38.83 27.50 -5.59
C ILE A 191 38.58 28.03 -7.00
N SER A 192 38.90 27.21 -8.01
CA SER A 192 38.47 27.45 -9.39
C SER A 192 36.93 27.37 -9.51
N PRO A 193 36.31 27.93 -10.57
CA PRO A 193 34.86 27.80 -10.77
C PRO A 193 34.38 26.34 -10.81
N PHE A 194 35.21 25.43 -11.35
CA PHE A 194 34.93 24.00 -11.34
C PHE A 194 34.99 23.41 -9.92
N ALA A 195 36.00 23.77 -9.13
CA ALA A 195 36.11 23.32 -7.74
C ALA A 195 34.97 23.88 -6.88
N ALA A 196 34.61 25.15 -7.07
CA ALA A 196 33.48 25.79 -6.41
C ALA A 196 32.16 25.10 -6.75
N ALA A 197 31.94 24.80 -8.03
CA ALA A 197 30.79 24.04 -8.49
C ALA A 197 30.73 22.66 -7.84
N LEU A 198 31.85 21.91 -7.87
CA LEU A 198 31.92 20.58 -7.29
C LEU A 198 31.62 20.59 -5.78
N ILE A 199 32.22 21.51 -5.02
CA ILE A 199 32.02 21.63 -3.57
C ILE A 199 30.56 22.00 -3.28
N GLY A 200 30.02 23.03 -3.94
CA GLY A 200 28.65 23.49 -3.69
C GLY A 200 27.60 22.44 -4.05
N LEU A 201 27.74 21.79 -5.21
CA LEU A 201 26.88 20.68 -5.62
C LEU A 201 26.98 19.51 -4.63
N THR A 202 28.20 19.16 -4.18
CA THR A 202 28.42 18.07 -3.21
C THR A 202 27.75 18.36 -1.86
N LEU A 203 27.89 19.58 -1.33
CA LEU A 203 27.33 19.95 -0.03
C LEU A 203 25.79 19.95 -0.07
N ASN A 204 25.20 20.50 -1.13
CA ASN A 204 23.76 20.48 -1.34
C ASN A 204 23.26 19.03 -1.52
N GLN A 205 23.91 18.25 -2.40
CA GLN A 205 23.59 16.84 -2.64
C GLN A 205 23.67 16.00 -1.36
N ALA A 206 24.68 16.22 -0.52
CA ALA A 206 24.83 15.49 0.73
C ALA A 206 23.69 15.74 1.71
N ALA A 207 23.14 16.96 1.75
CA ALA A 207 22.00 17.28 2.61
C ALA A 207 20.73 16.53 2.18
N PHE A 208 20.42 16.48 0.88
CA PHE A 208 19.28 15.73 0.36
C PHE A 208 19.47 14.21 0.46
N ALA A 209 20.64 13.71 0.04
CA ALA A 209 20.99 12.30 0.13
C ALA A 209 20.92 11.78 1.58
N SER A 210 21.34 12.59 2.57
CA SER A 210 21.25 12.23 3.98
C SER A 210 19.82 11.95 4.45
N GLU A 211 18.85 12.77 4.05
CA GLU A 211 17.44 12.56 4.41
C GLU A 211 16.82 11.36 3.68
N ILE A 212 17.23 11.08 2.43
CA ILE A 212 16.82 9.88 1.69
C ILE A 212 17.34 8.62 2.40
N VAL A 213 18.63 8.57 2.72
CA VAL A 213 19.27 7.43 3.40
C VAL A 213 18.66 7.22 4.78
N ARG A 214 18.47 8.30 5.55
CA ARG A 214 17.82 8.25 6.87
C ARG A 214 16.39 7.74 6.77
N GLY A 215 15.59 8.28 5.84
CA GLY A 215 14.21 7.87 5.62
C GLY A 215 14.10 6.40 5.24
N GLY A 216 15.01 5.92 4.39
CA GLY A 216 15.03 4.51 4.00
C GLY A 216 15.42 3.54 5.13
N ILE A 217 16.36 3.94 6.01
CA ILE A 217 16.69 3.15 7.20
C ILE A 217 15.50 3.08 8.18
N LEU A 218 14.80 4.21 8.38
CA LEU A 218 13.65 4.29 9.29
C LEU A 218 12.38 3.62 8.74
N ALA A 219 12.31 3.38 7.43
CA ALA A 219 11.20 2.67 6.80
C ALA A 219 11.22 1.16 7.06
N VAL A 220 12.34 0.60 7.53
CA VAL A 220 12.45 -0.83 7.86
C VAL A 220 11.70 -1.12 9.16
N ASP A 221 10.89 -2.18 9.14
CA ASP A 221 10.11 -2.61 10.30
C ASP A 221 10.99 -2.87 11.53
N GLN A 222 10.59 -2.33 12.68
CA GLN A 222 11.37 -2.37 13.91
C GLN A 222 11.44 -3.79 14.50
N GLY A 223 10.42 -4.62 14.27
CA GLY A 223 10.38 -6.01 14.72
C GLY A 223 11.47 -6.87 14.07
N GLN A 224 11.93 -6.53 12.86
CA GLN A 224 13.07 -7.21 12.22
C GLN A 224 14.39 -6.97 12.96
N LEU A 225 14.57 -5.76 13.51
CA LEU A 225 15.75 -5.42 14.31
C LEU A 225 15.71 -6.12 15.67
N GLU A 226 14.54 -6.18 16.29
CA GLU A 226 14.32 -6.88 17.56
C GLU A 226 14.56 -8.39 17.40
N ALA A 227 14.02 -9.00 16.35
CA ALA A 227 14.27 -10.41 16.02
C ALA A 227 15.77 -10.68 15.79
N ALA A 228 16.45 -9.81 15.04
CA ALA A 228 17.88 -9.96 14.79
C ALA A 228 18.73 -9.82 16.07
N ALA A 229 18.34 -8.91 16.98
CA ALA A 229 18.98 -8.71 18.27
C ALA A 229 18.74 -9.89 19.21
N ALA A 230 17.52 -10.44 19.23
CA ALA A 230 17.18 -11.64 20.01
C ALA A 230 18.00 -12.86 19.58
N LEU A 231 18.34 -12.97 18.29
CA LEU A 231 19.23 -14.01 17.76
C LEU A 231 20.73 -13.75 18.04
N GLY A 232 21.07 -12.70 18.80
CA GLY A 232 22.45 -12.35 19.13
C GLY A 232 23.26 -11.89 17.91
N LEU A 233 22.62 -11.52 16.80
CA LEU A 233 23.35 -11.09 15.61
C LEU A 233 24.09 -9.79 15.92
N PRO A 234 25.39 -9.67 15.60
CA PRO A 234 26.12 -8.44 15.83
C PRO A 234 25.55 -7.31 14.98
N ARG A 235 25.56 -6.07 15.49
CA ARG A 235 24.98 -4.89 14.82
C ARG A 235 25.42 -4.74 13.36
N ARG A 236 26.66 -5.10 13.04
CA ARG A 236 27.17 -5.10 11.67
C ARG A 236 26.36 -6.05 10.77
N ARG A 237 26.07 -7.27 11.22
CA ARG A 237 25.29 -8.24 10.45
C ARG A 237 23.82 -7.83 10.33
N GLN A 238 23.25 -7.26 11.41
CA GLN A 238 21.91 -6.66 11.35
C GLN A 238 21.84 -5.56 10.30
N ALA A 239 22.80 -4.63 10.31
CA ALA A 239 22.87 -3.52 9.37
C ALA A 239 23.03 -4.00 7.92
N PHE A 240 24.02 -4.85 7.62
CA PHE A 240 24.34 -5.20 6.23
C PHE A 240 23.47 -6.32 5.63
N ARG A 241 22.96 -7.27 6.43
CA ARG A 241 22.17 -8.39 5.89
C ARG A 241 20.67 -8.24 6.06
N ILE A 242 20.20 -7.43 7.01
CA ILE A 242 18.76 -7.32 7.32
C ILE A 242 18.25 -5.94 6.92
N VAL A 243 18.84 -4.88 7.48
CA VAL A 243 18.36 -3.50 7.28
C VAL A 243 18.70 -3.00 5.88
N LEU A 244 19.98 -3.08 5.48
CA LEU A 244 20.46 -2.45 4.25
C LEU A 244 19.72 -2.95 3.00
N PRO A 245 19.51 -4.26 2.75
CA PRO A 245 18.77 -4.70 1.57
C PRO A 245 17.33 -4.17 1.51
N GLN A 246 16.67 -4.04 2.66
CA GLN A 246 15.32 -3.52 2.77
C GLN A 246 15.28 -1.99 2.60
N ALA A 247 16.20 -1.28 3.27
CA ALA A 247 16.36 0.15 3.13
C ALA A 247 16.74 0.54 1.70
N MET A 248 17.56 -0.25 1.00
CA MET A 248 17.96 0.04 -0.38
C MET A 248 16.77 0.02 -1.35
N ARG A 249 15.69 -0.73 -1.08
CA ARG A 249 14.47 -0.70 -1.89
C ARG A 249 13.79 0.66 -1.87
N SER A 250 13.91 1.42 -0.79
CA SER A 250 13.37 2.79 -0.69
C SER A 250 14.41 3.86 -1.01
N ILE A 251 15.69 3.64 -0.67
CA ILE A 251 16.78 4.59 -0.92
C ILE A 251 17.11 4.72 -2.41
N LEU A 252 17.24 3.60 -3.15
CA LEU A 252 17.71 3.64 -4.53
C LEU A 252 16.82 4.47 -5.46
N PRO A 253 15.48 4.26 -5.51
CA PRO A 253 14.63 5.05 -6.42
C PRO A 253 14.68 6.55 -6.13
N ALA A 254 14.60 6.93 -4.85
CA ALA A 254 14.69 8.33 -4.43
C ALA A 254 16.09 8.90 -4.69
N GLY A 255 17.14 8.13 -4.45
CA GLY A 255 18.51 8.55 -4.66
C GLY A 255 18.82 8.78 -6.14
N PHE A 256 18.37 7.90 -7.05
CA PHE A 256 18.52 8.11 -8.48
C PHE A 256 17.73 9.33 -8.97
N ASN A 257 16.53 9.58 -8.44
CA ASN A 257 15.76 10.79 -8.76
C ASN A 257 16.52 12.06 -8.33
N ASP A 258 17.19 12.03 -7.18
CA ASP A 258 17.99 13.15 -6.69
C ASP A 258 19.26 13.35 -7.54
N ILE A 259 19.92 12.27 -8.00
CA ILE A 259 21.04 12.35 -8.97
C ILE A 259 20.58 12.97 -10.29
N ILE A 260 19.37 12.63 -10.79
CA ILE A 260 18.79 13.28 -11.96
C ILE A 260 18.54 14.78 -11.68
N GLY A 261 18.10 15.12 -10.47
CA GLY A 261 18.00 16.49 -9.98
C GLY A 261 19.34 17.21 -9.99
N LEU A 262 20.42 16.58 -9.51
CA LEU A 262 21.78 17.09 -9.53
C LEU A 262 22.27 17.31 -10.96
N ALA A 263 22.01 16.37 -11.87
CA ALA A 263 22.35 16.50 -13.28
C ALA A 263 21.69 17.73 -13.90
N LYS A 264 20.41 17.97 -13.60
CA LYS A 264 19.73 19.23 -13.97
C LYS A 264 20.34 20.43 -13.27
N GLY A 265 20.65 20.33 -11.97
CA GLY A 265 21.27 21.38 -11.16
C GLY A 265 22.63 21.82 -11.68
N THR A 266 23.37 20.98 -12.41
CA THR A 266 24.60 21.41 -13.09
C THR A 266 24.35 22.53 -14.10
N SER A 267 23.14 22.68 -14.64
CA SER A 267 22.80 23.83 -15.50
C SER A 267 22.82 25.15 -14.73
N ASN A 268 22.62 25.14 -13.41
CA ASN A 268 22.76 26.34 -12.59
C ASN A 268 24.22 26.78 -12.44
N VAL A 269 25.19 25.90 -12.70
CA VAL A 269 26.62 26.24 -12.70
C VAL A 269 26.95 27.21 -13.83
N TYR A 270 26.23 27.15 -14.96
CA TYR A 270 26.36 28.15 -16.03
C TYR A 270 26.05 29.58 -15.53
N ILE A 271 25.18 29.72 -14.52
CA ILE A 271 24.81 31.00 -13.91
C ILE A 271 25.95 31.58 -13.07
N LEU A 272 27.00 30.82 -12.75
CA LEU A 272 28.27 31.40 -12.28
C LEU A 272 28.87 32.42 -13.28
N ALA A 273 28.37 32.46 -14.53
CA ALA A 273 28.77 33.40 -15.57
C ALA A 273 27.65 34.35 -16.07
N LEU A 274 26.40 34.26 -15.59
CA LEU A 274 25.30 35.15 -16.03
C LEU A 274 24.42 35.61 -14.85
N PRO A 275 24.01 36.88 -14.75
CA PRO A 275 23.28 37.36 -13.58
C PRO A 275 21.76 37.29 -13.75
N GLU A 276 21.04 36.69 -12.80
CA GLU A 276 19.60 36.87 -12.55
C GLU A 276 19.34 37.13 -11.06
N LEU A 277 18.34 37.98 -10.70
CA LEU A 277 17.99 38.59 -9.38
C LEU A 277 19.18 39.21 -8.62
N PHE A 278 20.31 38.50 -8.55
CA PHE A 278 21.64 39.07 -8.60
C PHE A 278 21.87 40.07 -9.71
N TYR A 279 21.11 40.08 -10.81
CA TYR A 279 21.16 41.20 -11.76
C TYR A 279 20.70 42.51 -11.10
N THR A 280 19.62 42.48 -10.33
CA THR A 280 19.12 43.64 -9.57
C THR A 280 20.11 44.04 -8.46
N ILE A 281 20.71 43.07 -7.78
CA ILE A 281 21.80 43.31 -6.81
C ILE A 281 23.09 43.77 -7.53
N GLN A 282 23.34 43.33 -8.78
CA GLN A 282 24.47 43.74 -9.61
C GLN A 282 24.28 45.14 -10.24
N ILE A 283 23.05 45.60 -10.37
CA ILE A 283 22.76 46.99 -10.72
C ILE A 283 23.12 47.91 -9.55
N ILE A 284 22.94 47.45 -8.30
CA ILE A 284 23.39 48.15 -7.07
C ILE A 284 24.92 48.00 -6.87
N TYR A 285 25.49 46.86 -7.24
CA TYR A 285 26.93 46.54 -7.27
C TYR A 285 27.77 47.55 -8.07
N ARG A 286 27.27 48.03 -9.23
CA ARG A 286 27.98 49.07 -10.01
C ARG A 286 28.07 50.42 -9.29
N ARG A 287 27.34 50.61 -8.20
CA ARG A 287 27.30 51.87 -7.45
C ARG A 287 28.12 51.83 -6.16
N ASN A 288 28.19 50.69 -5.46
CA ASN A 288 28.75 50.62 -4.10
C ASN A 288 29.84 49.54 -3.85
N LEU A 289 30.16 48.65 -4.80
CA LEU A 289 31.19 47.58 -4.69
C LEU A 289 31.09 46.58 -3.51
N GLU A 290 30.08 46.65 -2.64
CA GLU A 290 29.91 45.72 -1.51
C GLU A 290 29.09 44.46 -1.87
N VAL A 291 29.80 43.43 -2.35
CA VAL A 291 29.22 42.17 -2.86
C VAL A 291 28.68 41.26 -1.75
N ILE A 292 29.44 41.11 -0.66
CA ILE A 292 29.19 40.13 0.40
C ILE A 292 27.94 40.48 1.25
N PRO A 293 27.72 41.74 1.69
CA PRO A 293 26.53 42.09 2.48
C PRO A 293 25.22 41.76 1.76
N LEU A 294 25.15 41.98 0.45
CA LEU A 294 23.93 41.76 -0.34
C LEU A 294 23.66 40.25 -0.59
N LEU A 295 24.72 39.44 -0.76
CA LEU A 295 24.64 37.98 -0.80
C LEU A 295 24.14 37.40 0.54
N MET A 296 24.64 37.93 1.66
CA MET A 296 24.18 37.51 3.00
C MET A 296 22.70 37.83 3.21
N VAL A 297 22.23 39.01 2.78
CA VAL A 297 20.80 39.38 2.89
C VAL A 297 19.92 38.42 2.10
N ALA A 298 20.27 38.09 0.85
CA ALA A 298 19.52 37.11 0.06
C ALA A 298 19.53 35.73 0.71
N THR A 299 20.69 35.26 1.19
CA THR A 299 20.84 33.98 1.88
C THR A 299 19.97 33.90 3.14
N VAL A 300 19.96 34.96 3.95
CA VAL A 300 19.15 35.05 5.17
C VAL A 300 17.66 35.01 4.85
N TRP A 301 17.20 35.73 3.84
CA TRP A 301 15.78 35.71 3.47
C TRP A 301 15.31 34.35 2.96
N TYR A 302 16.11 33.68 2.12
CA TYR A 302 15.80 32.30 1.70
C TYR A 302 15.78 31.35 2.89
N LEU A 303 16.74 31.48 3.82
CA LEU A 303 16.79 30.68 5.04
C LEU A 303 15.56 30.91 5.93
N VAL A 304 15.06 32.14 6.04
CA VAL A 304 13.81 32.45 6.76
C VAL A 304 12.61 31.78 6.08
N ILE A 305 12.42 31.99 4.77
CA ILE A 305 11.29 31.42 4.01
C ILE A 305 11.28 29.90 4.12
N LEU A 306 12.43 29.26 3.92
CA LEU A 306 12.53 27.81 3.94
C LEU A 306 12.46 27.23 5.35
N THR A 307 12.87 27.98 6.38
CA THR A 307 12.61 27.60 7.78
C THR A 307 11.11 27.60 8.08
N VAL A 308 10.36 28.61 7.61
CA VAL A 308 8.89 28.64 7.74
C VAL A 308 8.24 27.47 7.02
N LEU A 309 8.66 27.17 5.78
CA LEU A 309 8.16 26.03 5.02
C LEU A 309 8.51 24.68 5.68
N SER A 310 9.70 24.56 6.26
CA SER A 310 10.14 23.37 7.01
C SER A 310 9.31 23.18 8.29
N LEU A 311 8.98 24.27 9.01
CA LEU A 311 8.03 24.22 10.12
C LEU A 311 6.65 23.76 9.66
N ALA A 312 6.13 24.32 8.55
CA ALA A 312 4.85 23.89 7.98
C ALA A 312 4.85 22.41 7.59
N GLN A 313 5.89 21.93 6.91
CA GLN A 313 6.10 20.51 6.60
C GLN A 313 6.06 19.66 7.88
N HIS A 314 6.77 20.06 8.94
CA HIS A 314 6.79 19.32 10.20
C HIS A 314 5.40 19.22 10.85
N TYR A 315 4.62 20.30 10.84
CA TYR A 315 3.24 20.27 11.34
C TYR A 315 2.34 19.37 10.49
N ILE A 316 2.49 19.39 9.17
CA ILE A 316 1.76 18.51 8.24
C ILE A 316 2.13 17.04 8.49
N GLU A 317 3.41 16.70 8.56
CA GLU A 317 3.88 15.35 8.88
C GLU A 317 3.34 14.87 10.23
N ARG A 318 3.34 15.75 11.25
CA ARG A 318 2.80 15.42 12.57
C ARG A 318 1.30 15.19 12.55
N HIS A 319 0.56 15.91 11.71
CA HIS A 319 -0.86 15.69 11.53
C HIS A 319 -1.16 14.29 10.96
N PHE A 320 -0.41 13.87 9.94
CA PHE A 320 -0.61 12.58 9.27
C PHE A 320 0.08 11.39 9.95
N SER A 321 1.00 11.62 10.89
CA SER A 321 1.67 10.56 11.67
C SER A 321 0.96 10.20 12.99
N LYS A 322 -0.22 10.77 13.27
CA LYS A 322 -1.03 10.37 14.41
C LYS A 322 -1.29 8.85 14.35
N GLY A 323 -1.08 8.16 15.46
CA GLY A 323 -1.22 6.69 15.55
C GLY A 323 -0.07 5.86 14.97
N ALA A 324 0.98 6.48 14.40
CA ALA A 324 2.12 5.77 13.78
C ALA A 324 3.25 5.38 14.76
N LEU A 325 3.26 5.87 16.01
CA LEU A 325 4.26 5.53 17.03
C LEU A 325 3.59 5.41 18.40
N ARG A 326 3.99 4.41 19.21
CA ARG A 326 3.45 4.18 20.56
C ARG A 326 3.83 5.32 21.52
N ASN A 327 5.02 5.89 21.31
CA ASN A 327 5.48 7.16 21.89
C ASN A 327 6.10 8.01 20.77
N PRO A 328 5.57 9.20 20.44
CA PRO A 328 6.25 10.10 19.52
C PRO A 328 7.58 10.57 20.12
N PRO A 329 8.66 10.71 19.34
CA PRO A 329 9.93 11.21 19.85
C PRO A 329 9.74 12.62 20.45
N PRO A 330 10.39 12.93 21.59
CA PRO A 330 10.27 14.23 22.22
C PRO A 330 10.82 15.31 21.29
N SER A 331 10.07 16.39 21.11
CA SER A 331 10.54 17.52 20.31
C SER A 331 11.62 18.29 21.08
N LEU A 332 12.70 18.70 20.39
CA LEU A 332 13.74 19.56 20.98
C LEU A 332 13.14 20.86 21.54
N PHE A 333 12.10 21.40 20.90
CA PHE A 333 11.38 22.59 21.38
C PHE A 333 10.50 22.34 22.60
N SER A 334 9.88 21.16 22.76
CA SER A 334 9.14 20.84 24.00
C SER A 334 10.06 20.66 25.19
N ALA A 335 11.27 20.13 24.99
CA ALA A 335 12.28 20.01 26.03
C ALA A 335 12.81 21.38 26.47
N ILE A 336 13.00 22.32 25.54
CA ILE A 336 13.40 23.70 25.85
C ILE A 336 12.25 24.50 26.48
N ALA A 337 11.02 24.36 25.96
CA ALA A 337 9.83 25.02 26.51
C ALA A 337 9.51 24.57 27.94
N GLN A 338 9.65 23.27 28.25
CA GLN A 338 9.50 22.76 29.62
C GLN A 338 10.61 23.26 30.58
N ARG A 339 11.76 23.68 30.04
CA ARG A 339 12.89 24.19 30.82
C ARG A 339 12.83 25.71 31.03
N LEU A 340 12.26 26.45 30.08
CA LEU A 340 12.07 27.90 30.14
C LEU A 340 10.73 28.30 30.79
N TRP A 341 9.69 27.48 30.60
CA TRP A 341 8.42 27.55 31.30
C TRP A 341 8.17 26.19 31.96
N PRO A 342 8.74 25.94 33.16
CA PRO A 342 8.26 24.83 33.97
C PRO A 342 6.75 25.03 34.12
N ALA A 343 5.98 24.05 33.62
CA ALA A 343 4.55 24.03 33.87
C ALA A 343 4.36 24.21 35.36
N ARG A 344 3.57 25.21 35.77
CA ARG A 344 3.12 25.30 37.16
C ARG A 344 2.63 23.90 37.53
N PRO A 345 3.10 23.31 38.65
CA PRO A 345 2.55 22.04 39.08
C PRO A 345 1.04 22.21 39.07
N ALA A 346 0.35 21.37 38.29
CA ALA A 346 -1.09 21.28 38.39
C ALA A 346 -1.36 21.18 39.89
N ARG A 347 -2.11 22.16 40.44
CA ARG A 347 -2.56 22.10 41.83
C ARG A 347 -3.03 20.68 42.04
N GLY A 348 -2.37 19.98 42.97
CA GLY A 348 -2.62 18.59 43.22
C GLY A 348 -4.12 18.40 43.27
N VAL A 349 -4.65 17.72 42.25
CA VAL A 349 -5.84 16.92 42.47
C VAL A 349 -5.35 15.95 43.51
N LEU A 350 -5.73 16.22 44.76
CA LEU A 350 -5.57 15.29 45.87
C LEU A 350 -5.92 13.93 45.29
N ALA A 351 -4.94 13.02 45.31
CA ALA A 351 -5.23 11.61 45.12
C ALA A 351 -6.47 11.34 45.98
N PRO A 352 -7.55 10.75 45.45
CA PRO A 352 -8.62 10.31 46.31
C PRO A 352 -7.93 9.44 47.35
N ALA A 353 -8.07 9.82 48.62
CA ALA A 353 -7.66 8.99 49.73
C ALA A 353 -8.15 7.58 49.39
N GLN A 354 -7.26 6.59 49.49
CA GLN A 354 -7.65 5.19 49.43
C GLN A 354 -8.67 4.98 50.53
N ALA A 355 -9.94 5.18 50.18
CA ALA A 355 -11.05 4.71 50.97
C ALA A 355 -10.85 3.21 50.97
N VAL A 356 -10.49 2.68 52.14
CA VAL A 356 -10.66 1.27 52.46
C VAL A 356 -12.14 1.00 52.27
N VAL A 357 -12.51 0.57 51.06
CA VAL A 357 -13.82 0.02 50.78
C VAL A 357 -13.83 -1.30 51.53
N GLN A 358 -14.40 -1.28 52.73
CA GLN A 358 -14.85 -2.52 53.37
C GLN A 358 -15.80 -3.19 52.39
N GLN A 359 -15.34 -4.26 51.75
CA GLN A 359 -16.19 -5.16 50.98
C GLN A 359 -17.28 -5.67 51.92
N PRO A 360 -18.57 -5.43 51.62
CA PRO A 360 -19.65 -6.13 52.30
C PRO A 360 -19.51 -7.64 52.04
N PRO A 361 -19.96 -8.50 52.97
CA PRO A 361 -19.85 -9.94 52.79
C PRO A 361 -20.52 -10.36 51.49
N ALA A 362 -19.82 -11.23 50.75
CA ALA A 362 -20.19 -11.72 49.43
C ALA A 362 -21.64 -12.21 49.41
N GLN A 363 -22.52 -11.43 48.78
CA GLN A 363 -23.76 -11.96 48.23
C GLN A 363 -23.40 -12.72 46.95
N PRO A 364 -24.02 -13.89 46.68
CA PRO A 364 -23.72 -14.65 45.49
C PRO A 364 -24.05 -13.82 44.26
N THR A 365 -23.01 -13.42 43.53
CA THR A 365 -23.10 -12.63 42.30
C THR A 365 -23.85 -13.44 41.26
N ALA A 366 -25.07 -13.00 40.94
CA ALA A 366 -25.72 -13.36 39.70
C ALA A 366 -24.82 -12.91 38.54
N VAL A 367 -24.51 -13.84 37.65
CA VAL A 367 -23.79 -13.59 36.39
C VAL A 367 -24.48 -12.42 35.65
N PRO A 368 -23.76 -11.37 35.22
CA PRO A 368 -24.38 -10.31 34.44
C PRO A 368 -24.88 -10.93 33.14
N VAL A 369 -26.21 -10.89 32.95
CA VAL A 369 -26.85 -11.32 31.72
C VAL A 369 -26.49 -10.28 30.65
N VAL A 370 -25.52 -10.61 29.81
CA VAL A 370 -25.18 -9.84 28.61
C VAL A 370 -26.45 -9.70 27.76
N PRO A 371 -26.82 -8.48 27.31
CA PRO A 371 -27.99 -8.31 26.46
C PRO A 371 -27.78 -9.05 25.15
N ARG A 372 -28.59 -10.09 24.89
CA ARG A 372 -28.58 -10.88 23.65
C ARG A 372 -28.61 -9.95 22.44
N TRP A 373 -27.79 -10.25 21.43
CA TRP A 373 -27.91 -9.72 20.06
C TRP A 373 -29.36 -9.88 19.55
N THR A 374 -30.18 -8.86 19.78
CA THR A 374 -31.61 -8.78 19.40
C THR A 374 -31.82 -7.62 18.43
N GLY A 375 -30.77 -7.28 17.68
CA GLY A 375 -30.84 -6.31 16.60
C GLY A 375 -31.64 -6.90 15.45
N ASN A 376 -32.43 -6.05 14.79
CA ASN A 376 -33.17 -6.34 13.57
C ASN A 376 -32.17 -6.62 12.43
N HIS A 377 -31.57 -7.82 12.42
CA HIS A 377 -30.68 -8.26 11.36
C HIS A 377 -31.50 -8.39 10.07
N SER A 378 -30.94 -7.96 8.95
CA SER A 378 -31.58 -8.08 7.64
C SER A 378 -31.90 -9.56 7.38
N GLN A 379 -33.19 -9.89 7.29
CA GLN A 379 -33.63 -11.24 6.90
C GLN A 379 -33.02 -11.60 5.53
N GLY A 380 -32.40 -12.78 5.44
CA GLY A 380 -31.67 -13.24 4.26
C GLY A 380 -30.19 -13.54 4.55
N GLY A 381 -29.40 -13.63 3.49
CA GLY A 381 -27.98 -14.00 3.52
C GLY A 381 -27.67 -15.38 2.94
N GLU A 382 -28.55 -15.95 2.10
CA GLU A 382 -28.20 -17.20 1.40
C GLU A 382 -27.00 -16.94 0.50
N VAL A 383 -25.86 -17.60 0.74
CA VAL A 383 -24.68 -17.50 -0.13
C VAL A 383 -24.62 -18.71 -1.03
N THR A 384 -24.72 -18.49 -2.32
CA THR A 384 -24.64 -19.56 -3.32
C THR A 384 -23.38 -19.39 -4.15
N ILE A 385 -22.49 -20.37 -4.07
CA ILE A 385 -21.21 -20.45 -4.80
C ILE A 385 -21.33 -21.60 -5.79
N HIS A 386 -21.06 -21.34 -7.07
CA HIS A 386 -21.16 -22.36 -8.11
C HIS A 386 -19.95 -22.35 -9.03
N GLY A 387 -19.24 -23.48 -9.06
CA GLY A 387 -18.15 -23.74 -10.00
C GLY A 387 -17.01 -22.71 -9.94
N VAL A 388 -16.78 -22.08 -8.79
CA VAL A 388 -15.84 -20.96 -8.68
C VAL A 388 -14.40 -21.42 -8.88
N THR A 389 -13.72 -20.78 -9.83
CA THR A 389 -12.28 -20.97 -10.08
C THR A 389 -11.52 -19.66 -9.88
N LYS A 390 -10.30 -19.77 -9.37
CA LYS A 390 -9.40 -18.63 -9.15
C LYS A 390 -7.94 -19.00 -9.40
N ARG A 391 -7.22 -18.14 -10.10
CA ARG A 391 -5.81 -18.21 -10.45
C ARG A 391 -5.09 -16.91 -10.07
N TYR A 392 -3.84 -17.04 -9.64
CA TYR A 392 -2.91 -15.94 -9.45
C TYR A 392 -1.69 -16.20 -10.33
N GLY A 393 -1.64 -15.53 -11.48
CA GLY A 393 -0.71 -15.90 -12.56
C GLY A 393 -0.94 -17.35 -12.97
N ASP A 394 0.10 -18.18 -12.86
CA ASP A 394 0.03 -19.59 -13.25
C ASP A 394 -0.53 -20.50 -12.14
N LEU A 395 -0.57 -20.05 -10.89
CA LEU A 395 -1.04 -20.84 -9.76
C LEU A 395 -2.57 -20.81 -9.69
N GLN A 396 -3.20 -21.96 -9.92
CA GLN A 396 -4.63 -22.14 -9.65
C GLN A 396 -4.86 -22.46 -8.17
N VAL A 397 -5.67 -21.64 -7.49
CA VAL A 397 -5.95 -21.74 -6.05
C VAL A 397 -7.33 -22.32 -5.77
N LEU A 398 -8.33 -22.03 -6.62
CA LEU A 398 -9.68 -22.64 -6.53
C LEU A 398 -9.99 -23.43 -7.80
N HIS A 399 -10.50 -24.66 -7.63
CA HIS A 399 -10.72 -25.63 -8.71
C HIS A 399 -12.21 -26.02 -8.83
N GLY A 400 -13.09 -25.05 -9.09
CA GLY A 400 -14.50 -25.31 -9.38
C GLY A 400 -15.30 -25.57 -8.11
N VAL A 401 -15.19 -24.67 -7.13
CA VAL A 401 -15.83 -24.81 -5.82
C VAL A 401 -17.32 -24.50 -5.92
N THR A 402 -18.17 -25.39 -5.40
CA THR A 402 -19.62 -25.22 -5.27
C THR A 402 -20.02 -25.41 -3.82
N LEU A 403 -20.75 -24.44 -3.25
CA LEU A 403 -21.16 -24.43 -1.84
C LEU A 403 -22.41 -23.55 -1.68
N THR A 404 -23.39 -24.00 -0.90
CA THR A 404 -24.55 -23.20 -0.50
C THR A 404 -24.55 -23.02 1.00
N VAL A 405 -24.62 -21.78 1.46
CA VAL A 405 -24.75 -21.38 2.87
C VAL A 405 -26.17 -20.93 3.12
N GLN A 406 -26.84 -21.57 4.07
CA GLN A 406 -28.23 -21.28 4.38
C GLN A 406 -28.36 -19.96 5.18
N PRO A 407 -29.43 -19.16 4.96
CA PRO A 407 -29.68 -17.97 5.76
C PRO A 407 -29.74 -18.27 7.25
N GLY A 408 -29.09 -17.43 8.06
CA GLY A 408 -29.03 -17.54 9.51
C GLY A 408 -28.27 -18.75 10.05
N SER A 409 -27.60 -19.52 9.18
CA SER A 409 -26.75 -20.64 9.57
C SER A 409 -25.30 -20.24 9.78
N VAL A 410 -24.58 -21.07 10.53
CA VAL A 410 -23.14 -20.97 10.73
C VAL A 410 -22.42 -22.04 9.92
N THR A 411 -21.74 -21.63 8.86
CA THR A 411 -20.89 -22.52 8.06
C THR A 411 -19.43 -22.34 8.45
N VAL A 412 -18.79 -23.41 8.92
CA VAL A 412 -17.37 -23.42 9.25
C VAL A 412 -16.57 -24.13 8.16
N ILE A 413 -15.53 -23.48 7.65
CA ILE A 413 -14.63 -24.01 6.62
C ILE A 413 -13.28 -24.35 7.26
N LEU A 414 -12.94 -25.64 7.21
CA LEU A 414 -11.71 -26.22 7.74
C LEU A 414 -10.79 -26.68 6.60
N GLY A 415 -9.51 -26.87 6.91
CA GLY A 415 -8.56 -27.43 5.97
C GLY A 415 -7.13 -26.97 6.21
N GLN A 416 -6.18 -27.64 5.56
CA GLN A 416 -4.76 -27.31 5.67
C GLN A 416 -4.44 -25.89 5.17
N SER A 417 -3.32 -25.34 5.61
CA SER A 417 -2.78 -24.09 5.06
C SER A 417 -2.58 -24.21 3.54
N GLY A 418 -2.98 -23.18 2.80
CA GLY A 418 -2.90 -23.19 1.33
C GLY A 418 -4.03 -23.94 0.61
N SER A 419 -5.05 -24.42 1.31
CA SER A 419 -6.19 -25.10 0.66
C SER A 419 -7.17 -24.17 -0.07
N GLY A 420 -6.98 -22.85 -0.01
CA GLY A 420 -7.82 -21.86 -0.70
C GLY A 420 -8.93 -21.23 0.14
N LYS A 421 -9.05 -21.54 1.44
CA LYS A 421 -10.10 -21.06 2.36
C LYS A 421 -10.28 -19.53 2.34
N SER A 422 -9.20 -18.79 2.60
CA SER A 422 -9.20 -17.31 2.61
C SER A 422 -9.48 -16.74 1.22
N THR A 423 -9.05 -17.42 0.15
CA THR A 423 -9.37 -17.02 -1.23
C THR A 423 -10.87 -17.17 -1.49
N LEU A 424 -11.47 -18.28 -1.08
CA LEU A 424 -12.92 -18.50 -1.18
C LEU A 424 -13.70 -17.41 -0.43
N LEU A 425 -13.36 -17.13 0.83
CA LEU A 425 -13.99 -16.03 1.59
C LEU A 425 -13.89 -14.68 0.87
N ARG A 426 -12.70 -14.33 0.37
CA ARG A 426 -12.48 -13.05 -0.34
C ARG A 426 -13.27 -12.95 -1.65
N THR A 427 -13.57 -14.07 -2.30
CA THR A 427 -14.43 -14.08 -3.48
C THR A 427 -15.90 -13.79 -3.13
N ILE A 428 -16.39 -14.22 -1.96
CA ILE A 428 -17.78 -13.97 -1.52
C ILE A 428 -18.08 -12.47 -1.43
N ASN A 429 -17.16 -11.68 -0.88
CA ASN A 429 -17.30 -10.21 -0.78
C ASN A 429 -16.69 -9.43 -1.97
N HIS A 430 -16.35 -10.12 -3.05
CA HIS A 430 -15.70 -9.52 -4.23
C HIS A 430 -14.45 -8.69 -3.91
N LEU A 431 -13.68 -9.08 -2.88
CA LEU A 431 -12.31 -8.58 -2.69
C LEU A 431 -11.37 -9.24 -3.70
N GLU A 432 -11.70 -10.46 -4.11
CA GLU A 432 -11.06 -11.18 -5.19
C GLU A 432 -12.07 -11.46 -6.30
N ARG A 433 -11.71 -11.12 -7.54
CA ARG A 433 -12.51 -11.48 -8.71
C ARG A 433 -12.36 -12.97 -8.98
N VAL A 434 -13.46 -13.65 -9.28
CA VAL A 434 -13.44 -15.03 -9.77
C VAL A 434 -13.06 -15.07 -11.25
N ASP A 435 -12.33 -16.09 -11.68
CA ASP A 435 -11.97 -16.30 -13.09
C ASP A 435 -13.01 -17.14 -13.85
N GLY A 436 -13.82 -17.88 -13.11
CA GLY A 436 -14.89 -18.74 -13.62
C GLY A 436 -15.86 -19.10 -12.50
N GLY A 437 -17.07 -19.50 -12.87
CA GLY A 437 -18.19 -19.66 -11.94
C GLY A 437 -18.76 -18.34 -11.45
N PHE A 438 -19.64 -18.40 -10.45
CA PHE A 438 -20.30 -17.21 -9.90
C PHE A 438 -20.63 -17.39 -8.42
N ILE A 439 -20.88 -16.25 -7.78
CA ILE A 439 -21.35 -16.17 -6.39
C ILE A 439 -22.59 -15.28 -6.36
N ALA A 440 -23.63 -15.71 -5.67
CA ALA A 440 -24.85 -14.95 -5.45
C ALA A 440 -25.17 -14.86 -3.96
N ILE A 441 -25.77 -13.74 -3.54
CA ILE A 441 -26.31 -13.54 -2.19
C ILE A 441 -27.79 -13.21 -2.31
N ASP A 442 -28.66 -14.00 -1.68
CA ASP A 442 -30.12 -13.94 -1.86
C ASP A 442 -30.54 -13.97 -3.33
N GLY A 443 -29.82 -14.75 -4.16
CA GLY A 443 -30.05 -14.84 -5.60
C GLY A 443 -29.49 -13.68 -6.43
N GLU A 444 -28.92 -12.63 -5.81
CA GLU A 444 -28.26 -11.54 -6.52
C GLU A 444 -26.77 -11.83 -6.73
N LEU A 445 -26.32 -11.84 -7.99
CA LEU A 445 -24.92 -12.06 -8.34
C LEU A 445 -24.00 -10.98 -7.72
N ILE A 446 -22.92 -11.39 -7.08
CA ILE A 446 -21.97 -10.45 -6.48
C ILE A 446 -20.90 -10.04 -7.50
N GLY A 447 -20.85 -8.74 -7.80
CA GLY A 447 -19.86 -8.15 -8.72
C GLY A 447 -20.18 -8.30 -10.21
N TYR A 448 -21.26 -9.00 -10.55
CA TYR A 448 -21.65 -9.25 -11.94
C TYR A 448 -23.13 -8.94 -12.19
N ARG A 449 -23.46 -8.61 -13.44
CA ARG A 449 -24.81 -8.56 -13.98
C ARG A 449 -24.91 -9.57 -15.11
N GLN A 450 -25.95 -10.39 -15.06
CA GLN A 450 -26.30 -11.28 -16.16
C GLN A 450 -27.03 -10.48 -17.25
N ASP A 451 -26.64 -10.68 -18.49
CA ASP A 451 -27.37 -10.23 -19.67
C ASP A 451 -27.22 -11.28 -20.78
N ALA A 452 -28.32 -11.95 -21.12
CA ALA A 452 -28.32 -13.23 -21.86
C ALA A 452 -27.25 -14.18 -21.30
N ASP A 453 -26.56 -14.97 -22.13
CA ASP A 453 -25.51 -15.93 -21.70
C ASP A 453 -24.16 -15.30 -21.31
N THR A 454 -24.14 -14.03 -20.88
CA THR A 454 -22.91 -13.31 -20.51
C THR A 454 -23.01 -12.65 -19.14
N LEU A 455 -21.97 -12.82 -18.32
CA LEU A 455 -21.80 -12.13 -17.04
C LEU A 455 -20.91 -10.89 -17.25
N TYR A 456 -21.52 -9.71 -17.15
CA TYR A 456 -20.79 -8.44 -17.21
C TYR A 456 -20.39 -8.00 -15.81
N GLU A 457 -19.10 -7.77 -15.60
CA GLU A 457 -18.63 -7.20 -14.34
C GLU A 457 -19.25 -5.80 -14.13
N LEU A 458 -19.71 -5.56 -12.91
CA LEU A 458 -20.28 -4.29 -12.50
C LEU A 458 -19.23 -3.18 -12.42
N GLY A 459 -19.70 -1.94 -12.57
CA GLY A 459 -18.86 -0.78 -12.27
C GLY A 459 -18.51 -0.70 -10.79
N GLU A 460 -17.38 -0.09 -10.47
CA GLU A 460 -16.87 0.06 -9.11
C GLU A 460 -17.93 0.60 -8.13
N LYS A 461 -18.71 1.60 -8.54
CA LYS A 461 -19.78 2.19 -7.72
C LYS A 461 -20.84 1.15 -7.28
N ASP A 462 -21.21 0.23 -8.16
CA ASP A 462 -22.22 -0.78 -7.87
C ASP A 462 -21.63 -1.93 -7.05
N ILE A 463 -20.37 -2.28 -7.28
CA ILE A 463 -19.61 -3.24 -6.44
C ILE A 463 -19.52 -2.74 -5.00
N LEU A 464 -19.15 -1.47 -4.80
CA LEU A 464 -19.03 -0.86 -3.48
C LEU A 464 -20.37 -0.85 -2.73
N ARG A 465 -21.48 -0.62 -3.44
CA ARG A 465 -22.84 -0.68 -2.87
C ARG A 465 -23.25 -2.08 -2.45
N ARG A 466 -22.82 -3.13 -3.15
CA ARG A 466 -23.12 -4.52 -2.76
C ARG A 466 -22.20 -5.02 -1.64
N ARG A 467 -20.96 -4.52 -1.59
CA ARG A 467 -19.97 -4.89 -0.57
C ARG A 467 -20.42 -4.60 0.86
N VAL A 468 -21.25 -3.59 1.10
CA VAL A 468 -21.73 -3.27 2.46
C VAL A 468 -22.71 -4.28 3.04
N ASP A 469 -23.32 -5.12 2.22
CA ASP A 469 -24.22 -6.17 2.68
C ASP A 469 -23.44 -7.42 3.15
N VAL A 470 -22.12 -7.45 2.93
CA VAL A 470 -21.23 -8.55 3.33
C VAL A 470 -20.11 -8.00 4.20
N GLY A 471 -20.21 -8.25 5.51
CA GLY A 471 -19.18 -7.88 6.47
C GLY A 471 -18.00 -8.84 6.39
N MET A 472 -16.78 -8.36 6.64
CA MET A 472 -15.60 -9.20 6.71
C MET A 472 -14.69 -8.82 7.88
N VAL A 473 -14.27 -9.83 8.63
CA VAL A 473 -13.30 -9.74 9.71
C VAL A 473 -12.05 -10.49 9.27
N PHE A 474 -10.91 -9.79 9.28
CA PHE A 474 -9.64 -10.29 8.75
C PHE A 474 -8.77 -10.90 9.85
N GLN A 475 -7.82 -11.73 9.44
CA GLN A 475 -6.79 -12.33 10.30
C GLN A 475 -5.94 -11.29 11.05
N ASN A 476 -5.43 -10.27 10.35
CA ASN A 476 -4.52 -9.26 10.92
C ASN A 476 -5.24 -8.00 11.44
N PHE A 477 -6.52 -8.11 11.83
CA PHE A 477 -7.40 -7.04 12.33
C PHE A 477 -7.74 -5.92 11.31
N ASN A 478 -6.77 -5.50 10.48
CA ASN A 478 -6.86 -4.49 9.43
C ASN A 478 -7.52 -3.18 9.90
N LEU A 479 -7.24 -2.72 11.12
CA LEU A 479 -7.70 -1.42 11.61
C LEU A 479 -6.92 -0.28 10.95
N PHE A 480 -7.57 0.86 10.73
CA PHE A 480 -6.94 2.05 10.18
C PHE A 480 -6.09 2.72 11.27
N PRO A 481 -4.75 2.72 11.16
CA PRO A 481 -3.86 3.04 12.28
C PRO A 481 -3.87 4.52 12.67
N HIS A 482 -4.27 5.40 11.75
CA HIS A 482 -4.33 6.85 11.93
C HIS A 482 -5.69 7.33 12.47
N LEU A 483 -6.66 6.42 12.61
CA LEU A 483 -7.98 6.70 13.15
C LEU A 483 -8.10 6.07 14.55
N THR A 484 -8.88 6.71 15.42
CA THR A 484 -9.28 6.14 16.71
C THR A 484 -10.22 4.95 16.53
N VAL A 485 -10.50 4.21 17.60
CA VAL A 485 -11.45 3.09 17.61
C VAL A 485 -12.85 3.53 17.15
N LEU A 486 -13.36 4.64 17.69
CA LEU A 486 -14.66 5.19 17.30
C LEU A 486 -14.68 5.56 15.82
N GLU A 487 -13.66 6.28 15.35
CA GLU A 487 -13.52 6.67 13.93
C GLU A 487 -13.46 5.45 13.02
N ASN A 488 -12.74 4.39 13.40
CA ASN A 488 -12.70 3.14 12.65
C ASN A 488 -14.10 2.52 12.42
N ILE A 489 -15.00 2.65 13.40
CA ILE A 489 -16.35 2.06 13.34
C ILE A 489 -17.32 2.95 12.57
N ILE A 490 -17.26 4.28 12.74
CA ILE A 490 -18.23 5.21 12.12
C ILE A 490 -17.91 5.57 10.66
N GLU A 491 -16.67 5.38 10.20
CA GLU A 491 -16.20 5.83 8.89
C GLU A 491 -17.08 5.29 7.74
N ALA A 492 -17.37 3.99 7.75
CA ALA A 492 -18.14 3.36 6.69
C ALA A 492 -19.66 3.64 6.77
N PRO A 493 -20.33 3.59 7.95
CA PRO A 493 -21.72 4.04 8.10
C PRO A 493 -21.97 5.46 7.58
N ILE A 494 -21.07 6.41 7.89
CA ILE A 494 -21.22 7.81 7.47
C ILE A 494 -21.06 7.94 5.95
N HIS A 495 -19.97 7.43 5.38
CA HIS A 495 -19.64 7.71 3.98
C HIS A 495 -20.33 6.78 2.98
N VAL A 496 -20.71 5.57 3.38
CA VAL A 496 -21.29 4.57 2.47
C VAL A 496 -22.80 4.45 2.61
N ARG A 497 -23.33 4.47 3.84
CA ARG A 497 -24.78 4.43 4.11
C ARG A 497 -25.39 5.82 4.30
N GLY A 498 -24.58 6.88 4.41
CA GLY A 498 -25.07 8.25 4.60
C GLY A 498 -25.66 8.49 6.00
N VAL A 499 -25.31 7.65 6.99
CA VAL A 499 -25.82 7.77 8.35
C VAL A 499 -25.28 9.06 8.98
N PRO A 500 -26.14 9.91 9.60
CA PRO A 500 -25.68 11.08 10.32
C PRO A 500 -24.63 10.73 11.38
N ARG A 501 -23.60 11.56 11.53
CA ARG A 501 -22.48 11.29 12.44
C ARG A 501 -22.94 10.98 13.87
N THR A 502 -23.92 11.71 14.38
CA THR A 502 -24.48 11.51 15.73
C THR A 502 -25.11 10.13 15.91
N GLU A 503 -25.84 9.64 14.90
CA GLU A 503 -26.45 8.31 14.91
C GLU A 503 -25.38 7.21 14.78
N ALA A 504 -24.37 7.45 13.92
CA ALA A 504 -23.26 6.52 13.75
C ALA A 504 -22.42 6.39 15.02
N GLU A 505 -22.13 7.50 15.71
CA GLU A 505 -21.41 7.50 17.00
C GLU A 505 -22.21 6.78 18.10
N ALA A 506 -23.52 7.00 18.18
CA ALA A 506 -24.38 6.29 19.13
C ALA A 506 -24.36 4.77 18.91
N LEU A 507 -24.53 4.33 17.65
CA LEU A 507 -24.45 2.91 17.28
C LEU A 507 -23.06 2.33 17.56
N ALA A 508 -21.99 3.08 17.24
CA ALA A 508 -20.63 2.62 17.48
C ALA A 508 -20.33 2.45 18.97
N LEU A 509 -20.80 3.35 19.82
CA LEU A 509 -20.67 3.24 21.27
C LEU A 509 -21.46 2.04 21.83
N GLU A 510 -22.66 1.78 21.32
CA GLU A 510 -23.45 0.59 21.67
C GLU A 510 -22.70 -0.71 21.29
N LEU A 511 -22.13 -0.76 20.08
CA LEU A 511 -21.34 -1.91 19.62
C LEU A 511 -20.06 -2.08 20.45
N LEU A 512 -19.40 -0.98 20.83
CA LEU A 512 -18.22 -1.00 21.68
C LEU A 512 -18.53 -1.50 23.09
N ASP A 513 -19.65 -1.08 23.67
CA ASP A 513 -20.10 -1.56 24.98
C ASP A 513 -20.34 -3.08 24.95
N ARG A 514 -21.02 -3.58 23.92
CA ARG A 514 -21.28 -5.02 23.74
C ARG A 514 -20.01 -5.86 23.59
N VAL A 515 -18.99 -5.35 22.90
CA VAL A 515 -17.70 -6.05 22.80
C VAL A 515 -16.77 -5.74 23.97
N GLY A 516 -17.23 -5.00 24.99
CA GLY A 516 -16.47 -4.71 26.21
C GLY A 516 -15.29 -3.74 26.01
N LEU A 517 -15.43 -2.73 25.15
CA LEU A 517 -14.39 -1.75 24.77
C LEU A 517 -14.89 -0.29 24.74
N ALA A 518 -15.98 0.03 25.45
CA ALA A 518 -16.50 1.39 25.53
C ALA A 518 -15.45 2.42 26.01
N ASP A 519 -14.60 2.03 26.98
CA ASP A 519 -13.54 2.88 27.52
C ASP A 519 -12.39 3.14 26.53
N LYS A 520 -12.33 2.39 25.42
CA LYS A 520 -11.29 2.48 24.39
C LYS A 520 -11.70 3.28 23.16
N ALA A 521 -12.89 3.87 23.13
CA ALA A 521 -13.42 4.59 21.95
C ALA A 521 -12.44 5.61 21.34
N HIS A 522 -11.67 6.32 22.17
CA HIS A 522 -10.71 7.36 21.72
C HIS A 522 -9.26 6.86 21.62
N SER A 523 -9.02 5.57 21.83
CA SER A 523 -7.69 4.96 21.69
C SER A 523 -7.38 4.72 20.21
N TYR A 524 -6.09 4.70 19.85
CA TYR A 524 -5.62 4.28 18.54
C TYR A 524 -5.34 2.76 18.52
N PRO A 525 -5.45 2.07 17.36
CA PRO A 525 -5.23 0.62 17.27
C PRO A 525 -3.94 0.11 17.91
N ARG A 526 -2.83 0.84 17.76
CA ARG A 526 -1.53 0.46 18.35
C ARG A 526 -1.48 0.48 19.88
N GLN A 527 -2.50 1.04 20.54
CA GLN A 527 -2.62 1.08 22.00
C GLN A 527 -3.43 -0.11 22.55
N LEU A 528 -4.00 -0.95 21.68
CA LEU A 528 -4.86 -2.08 22.02
C LEU A 528 -4.09 -3.41 21.96
N SER A 529 -4.48 -4.38 22.80
CA SER A 529 -4.03 -5.78 22.64
C SER A 529 -4.60 -6.41 21.36
N GLY A 530 -4.04 -7.53 20.90
CA GLY A 530 -4.53 -8.22 19.71
C GLY A 530 -6.01 -8.59 19.80
N GLY A 531 -6.44 -9.16 20.93
CA GLY A 531 -7.84 -9.54 21.16
C GLY A 531 -8.78 -8.32 21.16
N GLN A 532 -8.33 -7.19 21.74
CA GLN A 532 -9.08 -5.94 21.69
C GLN A 532 -9.19 -5.40 20.25
N GLN A 533 -8.11 -5.44 19.46
CA GLN A 533 -8.15 -5.02 18.05
C GLN A 533 -9.14 -5.86 17.24
N GLN A 534 -9.19 -7.17 17.50
CA GLN A 534 -10.12 -8.04 16.79
C GLN A 534 -11.58 -7.78 17.19
N ARG A 535 -11.87 -7.55 18.47
CA ARG A 535 -13.20 -7.14 18.94
C ARG A 535 -13.65 -5.81 18.32
N VAL A 536 -12.74 -4.85 18.15
CA VAL A 536 -13.02 -3.61 17.38
C VAL A 536 -13.29 -3.90 15.91
N ALA A 537 -12.53 -4.80 15.29
CA ALA A 537 -12.74 -5.17 13.89
C ALA A 537 -14.11 -5.82 13.66
N ILE A 538 -14.56 -6.65 14.62
CA ILE A 538 -15.92 -7.22 14.65
C ILE A 538 -16.96 -6.10 14.75
N ALA A 539 -16.84 -5.21 15.75
CA ALA A 539 -17.75 -4.07 15.90
C ALA A 539 -17.83 -3.19 14.63
N ARG A 540 -16.69 -2.91 13.99
CA ARG A 540 -16.61 -2.16 12.73
C ARG A 540 -17.38 -2.86 11.59
N ALA A 541 -17.26 -4.18 11.47
CA ALA A 541 -17.98 -4.93 10.45
C ALA A 541 -19.50 -4.91 10.71
N LEU A 542 -19.91 -4.97 11.98
CA LEU A 542 -21.32 -4.98 12.40
C LEU A 542 -22.00 -3.62 12.28
N ALA A 543 -21.25 -2.52 12.34
CA ALA A 543 -21.81 -1.17 12.19
C ALA A 543 -22.49 -0.94 10.83
N LEU A 544 -22.15 -1.73 9.80
CA LEU A 544 -22.79 -1.70 8.49
C LEU A 544 -24.08 -2.52 8.40
N LYS A 545 -24.43 -3.28 9.46
CA LYS A 545 -25.57 -4.21 9.52
C LYS A 545 -25.60 -5.17 8.32
N PRO A 546 -24.54 -5.97 8.10
CA PRO A 546 -24.45 -6.85 6.93
C PRO A 546 -25.42 -8.03 7.04
N LYS A 547 -25.82 -8.58 5.88
CA LYS A 547 -26.59 -9.82 5.76
C LYS A 547 -25.76 -11.07 6.07
N VAL A 548 -24.50 -11.04 5.67
CA VAL A 548 -23.55 -12.13 5.85
C VAL A 548 -22.28 -11.60 6.50
N LEU A 549 -21.78 -12.29 7.50
CA LEU A 549 -20.51 -11.95 8.16
C LEU A 549 -19.47 -13.04 7.92
N LEU A 550 -18.36 -12.63 7.33
CA LEU A 550 -17.25 -13.49 6.93
C LEU A 550 -16.11 -13.35 7.95
N PHE A 551 -15.60 -14.46 8.47
CA PHE A 551 -14.46 -14.50 9.38
C PHE A 551 -13.31 -15.29 8.77
N ASP A 552 -12.17 -14.63 8.53
CA ASP A 552 -10.96 -15.25 7.97
C ASP A 552 -9.93 -15.46 9.08
N GLU A 553 -9.90 -16.66 9.67
CA GLU A 553 -9.00 -17.10 10.75
C GLU A 553 -8.91 -16.09 11.92
N PRO A 554 -10.03 -15.73 12.55
CA PRO A 554 -10.13 -14.54 13.40
C PRO A 554 -9.29 -14.59 14.68
N THR A 555 -8.83 -15.76 15.09
CA THR A 555 -8.04 -15.97 16.32
C THR A 555 -6.60 -16.41 16.08
N SER A 556 -6.22 -16.70 14.83
CA SER A 556 -4.91 -17.30 14.51
C SER A 556 -3.72 -16.38 14.79
N ALA A 557 -3.93 -15.07 14.83
CA ALA A 557 -2.89 -14.07 15.14
C ALA A 557 -2.90 -13.64 16.62
N LEU A 558 -3.64 -14.33 17.48
CA LEU A 558 -3.81 -13.99 18.90
C LEU A 558 -3.03 -14.93 19.81
N ASP A 559 -2.58 -14.38 20.95
CA ASP A 559 -2.07 -15.19 22.06
C ASP A 559 -3.17 -16.12 22.59
N PRO A 560 -2.87 -17.37 22.98
CA PRO A 560 -3.89 -18.34 23.43
C PRO A 560 -4.82 -17.83 24.54
N GLU A 561 -4.30 -16.99 25.43
CA GLU A 561 -5.07 -16.39 26.53
C GLU A 561 -6.18 -15.44 26.05
N LEU A 562 -6.02 -14.83 24.87
CA LEU A 562 -6.95 -13.85 24.30
C LEU A 562 -7.93 -14.46 23.29
N VAL A 563 -7.76 -15.73 22.92
CA VAL A 563 -8.60 -16.44 21.94
C VAL A 563 -10.04 -16.54 22.45
N GLY A 564 -10.23 -16.90 23.73
CA GLY A 564 -11.55 -17.10 24.34
C GLY A 564 -12.46 -15.86 24.23
N GLU A 565 -11.93 -14.69 24.59
CA GLU A 565 -12.68 -13.42 24.55
C GLU A 565 -13.23 -13.09 23.15
N VAL A 566 -12.48 -13.43 22.10
CA VAL A 566 -12.90 -13.21 20.71
C VAL A 566 -13.91 -14.25 20.27
N LEU A 567 -13.66 -15.53 20.59
CA LEU A 567 -14.59 -16.61 20.25
C LEU A 567 -15.96 -16.42 20.92
N ASP A 568 -16.01 -15.94 22.16
CA ASP A 568 -17.26 -15.71 22.88
C ASP A 568 -18.14 -14.65 22.20
N VAL A 569 -17.54 -13.57 21.67
CA VAL A 569 -18.27 -12.59 20.85
C VAL A 569 -18.83 -13.24 19.58
N ILE A 570 -18.07 -14.12 18.93
CA ILE A 570 -18.54 -14.81 17.72
C ILE A 570 -19.64 -15.83 18.05
N LYS A 571 -19.57 -16.54 19.19
CA LYS A 571 -20.63 -17.43 19.67
C LYS A 571 -21.93 -16.67 19.93
N GLU A 572 -21.83 -15.47 20.48
CA GLU A 572 -23.00 -14.62 20.71
C GLU A 572 -23.66 -14.21 19.40
N LEU A 573 -22.86 -13.83 18.39
CA LEU A 573 -23.32 -13.53 17.03
C LEU A 573 -23.97 -14.73 16.35
N ALA A 574 -23.37 -15.93 16.50
CA ALA A 574 -23.93 -17.16 15.96
C ALA A 574 -25.34 -17.44 16.48
N ARG A 575 -25.59 -17.14 17.77
CA ARG A 575 -26.90 -17.32 18.41
C ARG A 575 -27.93 -16.26 18.02
N SER A 576 -27.53 -15.17 17.34
CA SER A 576 -28.45 -14.10 16.93
C SER A 576 -29.20 -14.39 15.64
N GLY A 577 -28.86 -15.48 14.94
CA GLY A 577 -29.42 -15.82 13.62
C GLY A 577 -28.80 -15.03 12.48
N THR A 578 -27.62 -14.45 12.66
CA THR A 578 -26.83 -13.85 11.57
C THR A 578 -26.20 -14.95 10.73
N THR A 579 -26.21 -14.83 9.40
CA THR A 579 -25.50 -15.79 8.54
C THR A 579 -23.99 -15.63 8.68
N LEU A 580 -23.30 -16.68 9.13
CA LEU A 580 -21.86 -16.66 9.40
C LEU A 580 -21.11 -17.65 8.49
N VAL A 581 -20.02 -17.20 7.87
CA VAL A 581 -19.04 -18.07 7.21
C VAL A 581 -17.69 -17.88 7.88
N ILE A 582 -17.20 -18.92 8.56
CA ILE A 582 -16.03 -18.83 9.42
C ILE A 582 -14.96 -19.80 8.93
N VAL A 583 -13.80 -19.28 8.55
CA VAL A 583 -12.58 -20.08 8.38
C VAL A 583 -11.84 -20.09 9.71
N THR A 584 -11.56 -21.27 10.25
CA THR A 584 -10.86 -21.41 11.52
C THR A 584 -10.09 -22.73 11.60
N HIS A 585 -9.14 -22.82 12.53
CA HIS A 585 -8.51 -24.07 12.95
C HIS A 585 -8.98 -24.52 14.34
N GLU A 586 -9.85 -23.75 14.99
CA GLU A 586 -10.38 -24.02 16.33
C GLU A 586 -11.53 -25.06 16.27
N ILE A 587 -11.19 -26.36 16.30
CA ILE A 587 -12.19 -27.44 16.16
C ILE A 587 -13.20 -27.44 17.31
N GLY A 588 -12.77 -27.15 18.54
CA GLY A 588 -13.66 -27.07 19.70
C GLY A 588 -14.75 -26.01 19.51
N PHE A 589 -14.36 -24.84 18.99
CA PHE A 589 -15.30 -23.79 18.62
C PHE A 589 -16.22 -24.23 17.47
N ALA A 590 -15.67 -24.82 16.41
CA ALA A 590 -16.47 -25.31 15.28
C ALA A 590 -17.53 -26.33 15.71
N ARG A 591 -17.20 -27.22 16.65
CA ARG A 591 -18.15 -28.19 17.23
C ARG A 591 -19.29 -27.53 18.01
N GLU A 592 -19.04 -26.39 18.63
CA GLU A 592 -20.02 -25.69 19.47
C GLU A 592 -21.01 -24.84 18.65
N VAL A 593 -20.55 -24.18 17.58
CA VAL A 593 -21.36 -23.18 16.86
C VAL A 593 -21.77 -23.55 15.45
N ALA A 594 -21.10 -24.49 14.79
CA ALA A 594 -21.35 -24.73 13.37
C ALA A 594 -22.64 -25.52 13.15
N ASP A 595 -23.44 -25.11 12.17
CA ASP A 595 -24.52 -25.94 11.63
C ASP A 595 -24.00 -26.84 10.51
N THR A 596 -23.05 -26.32 9.71
CA THR A 596 -22.42 -27.01 8.60
C THR A 596 -20.90 -26.86 8.67
N VAL A 597 -20.18 -27.96 8.47
CA VAL A 597 -18.72 -28.02 8.37
C VAL A 597 -18.34 -28.39 6.95
N VAL A 598 -17.42 -27.62 6.36
CA VAL A 598 -16.87 -27.80 5.03
C VAL A 598 -15.39 -28.08 5.15
N PHE A 599 -14.91 -29.21 4.63
CA PHE A 599 -13.49 -29.53 4.60
C PHE A 599 -12.90 -29.26 3.20
N MET A 600 -11.90 -28.36 3.15
CA MET A 600 -11.22 -27.98 1.92
C MET A 600 -9.76 -28.43 1.88
N GLU A 601 -9.36 -28.99 0.74
CA GLU A 601 -7.97 -29.34 0.46
C GLU A 601 -7.65 -29.01 -1.01
N ARG A 602 -6.46 -28.44 -1.28
CA ARG A 602 -5.97 -28.11 -2.63
C ARG A 602 -7.03 -27.44 -3.52
N GLY A 603 -7.71 -26.43 -2.99
CA GLY A 603 -8.68 -25.62 -3.74
C GLY A 603 -9.99 -26.32 -4.09
N ARG A 604 -10.31 -27.45 -3.45
CA ARG A 604 -11.56 -28.21 -3.62
C ARG A 604 -12.22 -28.47 -2.27
N ILE A 605 -13.53 -28.57 -2.28
CA ILE A 605 -14.30 -29.10 -1.15
C ILE A 605 -14.28 -30.63 -1.28
N LEU A 606 -13.78 -31.31 -0.25
CA LEU A 606 -13.72 -32.77 -0.23
C LEU A 606 -14.89 -33.39 0.54
N GLU A 607 -15.36 -32.70 1.57
CA GLU A 607 -16.44 -33.19 2.43
C GLU A 607 -17.25 -32.02 2.98
N THR A 608 -18.56 -32.23 3.15
CA THR A 608 -19.47 -31.26 3.75
C THR A 608 -20.56 -32.00 4.52
N GLY A 609 -20.93 -31.51 5.69
CA GLY A 609 -21.99 -32.11 6.50
C GLY A 609 -22.17 -31.42 7.85
N SER A 610 -23.02 -31.99 8.69
CA SER A 610 -23.16 -31.53 10.07
C SER A 610 -21.86 -31.76 10.86
N PRO A 611 -21.60 -30.98 11.93
CA PRO A 611 -20.42 -31.19 12.78
C PRO A 611 -20.32 -32.62 13.30
N ALA A 612 -21.44 -33.21 13.71
CA ALA A 612 -21.48 -34.58 14.22
C ALA A 612 -21.03 -35.60 13.16
N LYS A 613 -21.41 -35.40 11.89
CA LYS A 613 -20.98 -36.24 10.78
C LYS A 613 -19.49 -36.05 10.51
N VAL A 614 -19.07 -34.83 10.18
CA VAL A 614 -17.70 -34.56 9.72
C VAL A 614 -16.66 -34.84 10.82
N PHE A 615 -16.94 -34.51 12.08
CA PHE A 615 -15.96 -34.66 13.16
C PHE A 615 -15.88 -36.05 13.78
N ASN A 616 -16.99 -36.80 13.81
CA ASN A 616 -17.02 -38.10 14.49
C ASN A 616 -17.03 -39.27 13.50
N GLN A 617 -17.57 -39.07 12.30
CA GLN A 617 -17.71 -40.10 11.26
C GLN A 617 -17.38 -39.53 9.87
N PRO A 618 -16.14 -39.05 9.64
CA PRO A 618 -15.75 -38.50 8.34
C PRO A 618 -15.82 -39.58 7.25
N ASP A 619 -16.51 -39.28 6.14
CA ASP A 619 -16.62 -40.16 4.98
C ASP A 619 -15.33 -40.17 4.15
N HIS A 620 -14.62 -39.04 4.11
CA HIS A 620 -13.46 -38.88 3.25
C HIS A 620 -12.14 -39.16 4.01
N PRO A 621 -11.23 -40.01 3.47
CA PRO A 621 -10.03 -40.44 4.19
C PRO A 621 -9.09 -39.28 4.53
N ARG A 622 -9.00 -38.24 3.68
CA ARG A 622 -8.22 -37.03 3.98
C ARG A 622 -8.80 -36.20 5.12
N THR A 623 -10.12 -36.16 5.27
CA THR A 623 -10.78 -35.48 6.38
C THR A 623 -10.42 -36.20 7.68
N ALA A 624 -10.54 -37.54 7.69
CA ALA A 624 -10.13 -38.36 8.84
C ALA A 624 -8.66 -38.16 9.21
N GLU A 625 -7.75 -38.17 8.22
CA GLU A 625 -6.32 -37.96 8.44
C GLU A 625 -6.00 -36.57 9.00
N PHE A 626 -6.69 -35.53 8.52
CA PHE A 626 -6.53 -34.18 9.04
C PHE A 626 -7.04 -34.08 10.48
N LEU A 627 -8.24 -34.60 10.76
CA LEU A 627 -8.82 -34.57 12.09
C LEU A 627 -7.97 -35.34 13.11
N ALA A 628 -7.41 -36.49 12.74
CA ALA A 628 -6.53 -37.27 13.61
C ALA A 628 -5.19 -36.58 13.97
N LYS A 629 -4.81 -35.51 13.25
CA LYS A 629 -3.61 -34.71 13.56
C LYS A 629 -3.92 -33.51 14.45
N VAL A 630 -5.18 -33.07 14.51
CA VAL A 630 -5.60 -31.82 15.15
C VAL A 630 -6.48 -32.07 16.39
N LEU A 631 -7.15 -33.22 16.45
CA LEU A 631 -7.82 -33.79 17.63
C LEU A 631 -6.88 -34.80 18.30
#